data_AF-A0A973E9P8-F1
#
_entry.id   AF-A0A973E9P8-F1
#
_cell.length_a   1.000
_cell.length_b   1.000
_cell.length_c   1.000
_cell.angle_alpha   90.00
_cell.angle_beta   90.00
_cell.angle_gamma   90.00
#
_symmetry.space_group_name_H-M   'P 1'
#
loop_
_entity.id
_entity.type
_entity.pdbx_description
1 polymer ?
#
loop_
_entity_poly.entity_id
_entity_poly.type
_entity_poly.pdbx_seq_one_letter_code
_entity_poly.pdbx_strand_id
1 'polypeptide(L)' 'MASHPIRDSALKAALRSPQFRQQQQKPKRGKGSYSRKGRPPEGGRHRQAA' A
#
# COMPACT_ATOMS: atom_id res chain seq x y z
N MET A 1 -5.17 13.03 13.82
CA MET A 1 -6.47 13.35 13.18
C MET A 1 -7.49 13.39 14.29
N ALA A 2 -8.03 14.58 14.62
CA ALA A 2 -9.07 14.66 15.65
C ALA A 2 -10.30 13.91 15.14
N SER A 3 -10.70 12.84 15.84
CA SER A 3 -11.91 12.09 15.51
C SER A 3 -13.08 12.78 16.18
N HIS A 4 -13.90 13.49 15.41
CA HIS A 4 -15.16 14.00 15.94
C HIS A 4 -16.07 12.83 16.31
N PRO A 5 -16.89 12.97 17.37
CA PRO A 5 -17.88 11.95 17.69
C PRO A 5 -18.84 11.77 16.52
N ILE A 6 -19.11 10.50 16.19
CA ILE A 6 -20.02 10.12 15.10
C ILE A 6 -21.45 10.41 15.56
N ARG A 7 -22.17 11.24 14.81
CA ARG A 7 -23.54 11.67 15.17
C ARG A 7 -24.63 10.78 14.60
N ASP A 8 -24.48 10.35 13.35
CA ASP A 8 -25.56 9.65 12.62
C ASP A 8 -25.24 8.17 12.43
N SER A 9 -24.31 7.84 11.52
CA SER A 9 -24.01 6.46 11.12
C SER A 9 -22.54 6.12 11.28
N ALA A 10 -22.27 5.10 12.11
CA ALA A 10 -20.94 4.56 12.34
C ALA A 10 -20.32 3.96 11.07
N LEU A 11 -21.09 3.20 10.28
CA LEU A 11 -20.59 2.57 9.05
C LEU A 11 -20.16 3.60 8.01
N LYS A 12 -20.97 4.66 7.83
CA LYS A 12 -20.69 5.73 6.87
C LYS A 12 -19.46 6.55 7.25
N ALA A 13 -19.23 6.73 8.56
CA ALA A 13 -18.04 7.38 9.09
C ALA A 13 -16.81 6.48 8.95
N ALA A 14 -16.93 5.19 9.28
CA ALA A 14 -15.87 4.22 9.12
C ALA A 14 -15.38 4.14 7.67
N LEU A 15 -16.29 4.07 6.69
CA LEU A 15 -15.95 4.04 5.26
C LEU A 15 -15.14 5.28 4.79
N ARG A 16 -15.33 6.44 5.43
CA ARG A 16 -14.58 7.68 5.13
C ARG A 16 -13.23 7.76 5.82
N SER A 17 -12.93 6.85 6.73
CA SER A 17 -11.63 6.80 7.42
C SER A 17 -10.52 6.33 6.48
N PRO A 18 -9.24 6.61 6.80
CA PRO A 18 -8.10 6.12 6.01
C PRO A 18 -8.03 4.59 5.90
N GLN A 19 -8.69 3.85 6.81
CA GLN A 19 -8.71 2.39 6.82
C GLN A 19 -9.33 1.80 5.55
N PHE A 20 -10.39 2.43 5.03
CA PHE A 20 -11.13 1.95 3.86
C PHE A 20 -10.86 2.78 2.61
N ARG A 21 -9.73 3.48 2.55
CA ARG A 21 -9.34 4.22 1.35
C ARG A 21 -9.09 3.28 0.17
N GLN A 22 -9.38 3.74 -1.04
CA GLN A 22 -9.03 3.00 -2.25
C GLN A 22 -7.51 2.79 -2.32
N GLN A 23 -7.09 1.52 -2.46
CA GLN A 23 -5.70 1.15 -2.65
C GLN A 23 -5.45 0.81 -4.11
N GLN A 24 -4.48 1.48 -4.73
CA GLN A 24 -4.07 1.19 -6.09
C GLN A 24 -2.89 0.20 -6.06
N GLN A 25 -3.01 -0.92 -6.77
CA GLN A 25 -1.90 -1.86 -6.92
C GLN A 25 -0.95 -1.37 -8.01
N LYS A 26 0.36 -1.51 -7.76
CA LYS A 26 1.37 -1.20 -8.78
C LYS A 26 1.32 -2.26 -9.89
N PRO A 27 1.16 -1.88 -11.18
CA PRO A 27 1.11 -2.83 -12.26
C PRO A 27 2.47 -3.51 -12.46
N LYS A 28 2.48 -4.78 -12.87
CA LYS A 28 3.72 -5.54 -13.12
C LYS A 28 4.39 -5.18 -14.46
N ARG A 29 3.64 -4.62 -15.42
CA ARG A 29 4.11 -4.22 -16.77
C ARG A 29 3.38 -2.95 -17.21
N GLY A 30 3.94 -2.20 -18.18
CA GLY A 30 3.33 -0.97 -18.71
C GLY A 30 3.64 0.29 -17.89
N LYS A 31 2.78 1.33 -17.98
CA LYS A 31 2.98 2.62 -17.29
C LYS A 31 3.04 2.43 -15.77
N GLY A 32 4.03 3.03 -15.12
CA GLY A 32 4.18 2.97 -13.67
C GLY A 32 4.71 1.63 -13.11
N SER A 33 5.11 0.70 -13.98
CA SER A 33 5.62 -0.62 -13.55
C SER A 33 7.12 -0.64 -13.23
N TYR A 34 7.90 0.31 -13.74
CA TYR A 34 9.36 0.35 -13.55
C TYR A 34 9.75 0.34 -12.07
N SER A 35 10.76 -0.46 -11.72
CA SER A 35 11.33 -0.56 -10.38
C SER A 35 12.84 -0.42 -10.46
N ARG A 36 13.42 0.55 -9.74
CA ARG A 36 14.86 0.83 -9.80
C ARG A 36 15.72 -0.34 -9.29
N LYS A 37 15.25 -1.09 -8.29
CA LYS A 37 16.02 -2.17 -7.64
C LYS A 37 15.35 -3.54 -7.69
N GLY A 38 14.22 -3.66 -8.39
CA GLY A 38 13.43 -4.90 -8.41
C GLY A 38 13.05 -5.38 -7.01
N ARG A 39 12.52 -6.60 -6.91
CA ARG A 39 12.51 -7.35 -5.64
C ARG A 39 13.59 -8.43 -5.78
N PRO A 40 14.50 -8.62 -4.82
CA PRO A 40 15.40 -9.76 -4.85
C PRO A 40 14.57 -11.05 -4.87
N PRO A 41 15.02 -12.12 -5.55
CA PRO A 41 14.31 -13.40 -5.51
C PRO A 41 14.15 -13.83 -4.04
N GLU A 42 12.96 -14.30 -3.66
CA GLU A 42 12.78 -14.94 -2.34
C GLU A 42 13.76 -16.13 -2.26
N GLY A 43 14.81 -15.97 -1.45
CA GLY A 43 15.94 -16.92 -1.37
C GLY A 43 17.31 -16.37 -1.84
N GLY A 44 17.37 -15.15 -2.37
CA GLY A 44 18.61 -14.53 -2.85
C GLY A 44 19.52 -14.07 -1.73
N ARG A 45 20.32 -14.98 -1.18
CA ARG A 45 21.52 -14.62 -0.40
C ARG A 45 22.39 -13.73 -1.29
N HIS A 46 22.61 -12.49 -0.91
CA HIS A 46 23.63 -11.65 -1.53
C HIS A 46 24.98 -12.32 -1.25
N ARG A 47 25.54 -13.05 -2.22
CA ARG A 47 26.93 -13.52 -2.15
C ARG A 47 27.78 -12.25 -2.29
N GLN A 48 28.20 -11.69 -1.17
CA GLN A 48 29.17 -10.59 -1.15
C GLN A 48 30.45 -11.13 -1.81
N ALA A 49 30.92 -10.45 -2.86
CA ALA A 49 32.23 -10.72 -3.41
C ALA A 49 33.28 -10.25 -2.39
N ALA A 50 34.31 -11.07 -2.20
CA ALA A 50 35.42 -10.86 -1.26
C ALA A 50 36.27 -9.64 -1.61
#